data_AF-A0A4P7W1Y3-F1
#
_entry.id   AF-A0A4P7W1Y3-F1
#
_cell.length_a   1.000
_cell.length_b   1.000
_cell.length_c   1.000
_cell.angle_alpha   90.00
_cell.angle_beta   90.00
_cell.angle_gamma   90.00
#
_symmetry.space_group_name_H-M   'P 1'
#
loop_
_entity.id
_entity.type
_entity.pdbx_description
1 polymer ?
#
loop_
_entity_poly.entity_id
_entity_poly.type
_entity_poly.pdbx_seq_one_letter_code
_entity_poly.pdbx_strand_id
1 'polypeptide(L)'
;MTDKILNISIRIADQPRMQLRIPASQEELVRRAEANINELWRKWSAMDDFKDKSSSEILAMVTFRFAQLYFGAMEMSDRVDKTLSGLEKSLDKMLFELTPDSGNPARVP
;
A
#
# COMPACT_ATOMS: atom_id res chain seq x y z
N MET A 1 -8.22 18.88 -15.70
CA MET A 1 -8.61 17.91 -16.75
C MET A 1 -9.29 16.75 -16.06
N THR A 2 -10.49 16.37 -16.47
CA THR A 2 -11.22 15.24 -15.88
C THR A 2 -10.63 13.95 -16.41
N ASP A 3 -10.24 13.04 -15.52
CA ASP A 3 -9.64 11.77 -15.91
C ASP A 3 -10.64 10.94 -16.73
N LYS A 4 -10.19 10.34 -17.84
CA LYS A 4 -11.05 9.58 -18.75
C LYS A 4 -11.53 8.33 -18.03
N ILE A 5 -12.84 8.10 -18.01
CA ILE A 5 -13.38 6.88 -17.43
C ILE A 5 -13.39 5.74 -18.47
N LEU A 6 -12.86 4.58 -18.09
CA LEU A 6 -12.82 3.36 -18.89
C LEU A 6 -13.82 2.34 -18.33
N ASN A 7 -14.44 1.59 -19.24
CA ASN A 7 -15.20 0.39 -18.90
C ASN A 7 -14.33 -0.81 -19.26
N ILE A 8 -13.88 -1.55 -18.26
CA ILE A 8 -13.04 -2.74 -18.44
C ILE A 8 -13.72 -3.96 -17.84
N SER A 9 -13.30 -5.13 -18.30
CA SER A 9 -13.69 -6.40 -17.71
C SER A 9 -12.48 -7.07 -17.08
N ILE A 10 -12.67 -7.63 -15.89
CA ILE A 10 -11.69 -8.46 -15.18
C ILE A 10 -12.26 -9.86 -14.95
N ARG A 11 -11.37 -10.85 -14.81
CA ARG A 11 -11.69 -12.22 -14.42
C ARG A 11 -10.77 -12.64 -13.29
N ILE A 12 -11.35 -12.99 -12.15
CA ILE A 12 -10.61 -13.44 -10.97
C ILE A 12 -10.87 -14.94 -10.77
N ALA A 13 -9.81 -15.73 -10.67
CA ALA A 13 -9.85 -17.17 -10.51
C ALA A 13 -10.76 -17.85 -11.56
N ASP A 14 -11.66 -18.72 -11.10
CA ASP A 14 -12.67 -19.41 -11.89
C ASP A 14 -14.00 -18.63 -11.99
N GLN A 15 -14.08 -17.43 -11.41
CA GLN A 15 -15.31 -16.67 -11.35
C GLN A 15 -15.70 -16.06 -12.71
N PRO A 16 -16.99 -15.74 -12.90
CA PRO A 16 -17.46 -15.00 -14.07
C PRO A 16 -16.72 -13.67 -14.25
N ARG A 17 -16.68 -13.20 -15.50
CA ARG A 17 -16.15 -11.87 -15.81
C ARG A 17 -16.98 -10.80 -15.10
N MET A 18 -16.29 -9.88 -14.43
CA MET A 18 -16.89 -8.72 -13.77
C MET A 18 -16.60 -7.46 -14.57
N GLN A 19 -17.59 -6.58 -14.67
CA GLN A 19 -17.45 -5.28 -15.33
C GLN A 19 -17.08 -4.23 -14.29
N LEU A 20 -16.06 -3.43 -14.60
CA LEU A 20 -15.60 -2.33 -13.76
C LEU A 20 -15.56 -1.04 -14.57
N ARG A 21 -15.87 0.07 -13.88
CA ARG A 21 -15.78 1.42 -14.41
C ARG A 21 -14.76 2.18 -13.59
N ILE A 22 -13.61 2.48 -14.19
CA ILE A 22 -12.45 3.05 -13.48
C ILE A 22 -11.87 4.26 -14.23
N PRO A 23 -11.16 5.17 -13.55
CA PRO A 23 -10.34 6.16 -14.23
C PRO A 23 -9.22 5.49 -15.03
N ALA A 24 -8.87 6.07 -16.19
CA ALA A 24 -7.84 5.54 -17.08
C ALA A 24 -6.47 5.44 -16.40
N SER A 25 -6.16 6.38 -15.51
CA SER A 25 -4.95 6.34 -14.68
C SER A 25 -4.83 5.09 -13.80
N GLN A 26 -5.93 4.42 -13.48
CA GLN A 26 -5.96 3.24 -12.61
C GLN A 26 -5.91 1.91 -13.36
N GLU A 27 -5.99 1.92 -14.70
CA GLU A 27 -6.07 0.67 -15.46
C GLU A 27 -4.89 -0.24 -15.16
N GLU A 28 -3.66 0.27 -15.21
CA GLU A 28 -2.46 -0.53 -14.96
C GLU A 28 -2.50 -1.18 -13.56
N LEU A 29 -2.91 -0.41 -12.55
CA LEU A 29 -3.02 -0.91 -11.17
C LEU A 29 -4.04 -2.05 -11.08
N VAL A 30 -5.22 -1.88 -11.69
CA VAL A 30 -6.27 -2.90 -11.69
C VAL A 30 -5.82 -4.16 -12.45
N ARG A 31 -5.18 -4.01 -13.61
CA ARG A 31 -4.64 -5.14 -14.38
C ARG A 31 -3.57 -5.90 -13.62
N ARG A 32 -2.68 -5.18 -12.91
CA ARG A 32 -1.65 -5.78 -12.08
C ARG A 32 -2.26 -6.55 -10.90
N ALA A 33 -3.27 -5.99 -10.25
CA ALA A 33 -4.00 -6.67 -9.19
C ALA A 33 -4.68 -7.96 -9.69
N GLU A 34 -5.38 -7.89 -10.82
CA GLU A 34 -6.01 -9.04 -11.49
C GLU A 34 -4.97 -10.14 -11.77
N ALA A 35 -3.84 -9.79 -12.39
CA ALA A 35 -2.77 -10.74 -12.72
C ALA A 35 -2.20 -11.42 -11.47
N ASN A 36 -1.87 -10.65 -10.43
CA ASN A 36 -1.27 -11.15 -9.20
C ASN A 36 -2.20 -12.08 -8.41
N ILE A 37 -3.49 -11.73 -8.31
CA ILE A 37 -4.49 -12.57 -7.65
C ILE A 37 -4.62 -13.90 -8.41
N ASN A 38 -4.73 -13.85 -9.74
CA ASN A 38 -4.85 -15.05 -10.57
C ASN A 38 -3.61 -15.93 -10.55
N GLU A 39 -2.42 -15.33 -10.45
CA GLU A 39 -1.18 -16.08 -10.29
C GLU A 39 -1.14 -16.82 -8.96
N LEU A 40 -1.44 -16.13 -7.84
CA LEU A 40 -1.41 -16.75 -6.53
C LEU A 40 -2.48 -17.83 -6.39
N TRP A 41 -3.70 -17.57 -6.86
CA TRP A 41 -4.78 -18.55 -6.87
C TRP A 41 -4.41 -19.79 -7.70
N ARG A 42 -3.82 -19.63 -8.88
CA ARG A 42 -3.36 -20.77 -9.70
C ARG A 42 -2.28 -21.58 -9.00
N LYS A 43 -1.31 -20.90 -8.38
CA LYS A 43 -0.25 -21.57 -7.61
C LYS A 43 -0.83 -22.39 -6.47
N TRP A 44 -1.73 -21.80 -5.68
CA TRP A 44 -2.34 -22.50 -4.54
C TRP A 44 -3.30 -23.61 -4.98
N SER A 45 -4.05 -23.42 -6.05
CA SER A 45 -4.92 -24.46 -6.61
C SER A 45 -4.15 -25.67 -7.13
N ALA A 46 -2.86 -25.52 -7.44
CA ALA A 46 -1.99 -26.60 -7.90
C ALA A 46 -1.14 -27.23 -6.78
N MET A 47 -1.25 -26.74 -5.54
CA MET A 47 -0.49 -27.29 -4.41
C MET A 47 -1.21 -28.49 -3.80
N ASP A 48 -0.45 -29.55 -3.52
CA ASP A 48 -0.99 -30.75 -2.85
C ASP A 48 -1.59 -30.43 -1.47
N ASP A 49 -1.05 -29.44 -0.75
CA ASP A 49 -1.55 -28.98 0.55
C ASP A 49 -2.97 -28.38 0.48
N PHE A 50 -3.42 -27.97 -0.69
CA PHE A 50 -4.74 -27.36 -0.91
C PHE A 50 -5.67 -28.21 -1.76
N LYS A 51 -5.31 -29.47 -2.05
CA LYS A 51 -6.12 -30.38 -2.87
C LYS A 51 -7.54 -30.63 -2.33
N ASP A 52 -7.68 -30.57 -1.00
CA ASP A 52 -8.96 -30.81 -0.30
C ASP A 52 -9.82 -29.52 -0.20
N LYS A 53 -9.32 -28.38 -0.70
CA LYS A 53 -10.02 -27.10 -0.66
C LYS A 53 -10.76 -26.83 -1.96
N SER A 54 -11.97 -26.29 -1.83
CA SER A 54 -12.69 -25.75 -2.97
C SER A 54 -12.02 -24.49 -3.53
N SER A 55 -12.27 -24.22 -4.81
CA SER A 55 -11.76 -23.02 -5.48
C SER A 55 -12.12 -21.72 -4.74
N SER A 56 -13.33 -21.65 -4.17
CA SER A 56 -13.79 -20.50 -3.40
C SER A 56 -13.04 -20.33 -2.09
N GLU A 57 -12.71 -21.43 -1.39
CA GLU A 57 -11.86 -21.39 -0.19
C GLU A 57 -10.45 -20.90 -0.53
N ILE A 58 -9.87 -21.39 -1.62
CA ILE A 58 -8.55 -20.93 -2.08
C ILE A 58 -8.60 -19.44 -2.41
N LEU A 59 -9.64 -18.97 -3.10
CA LEU A 59 -9.83 -17.55 -3.39
C LEU A 59 -9.97 -16.73 -2.10
N ALA A 60 -10.75 -17.20 -1.11
CA ALA A 60 -10.88 -16.52 0.19
C ALA A 60 -9.54 -16.40 0.92
N MET A 61 -8.72 -17.45 0.90
CA MET A 61 -7.37 -17.41 1.47
C MET A 61 -6.46 -16.44 0.71
N VAL A 62 -6.54 -16.40 -0.63
CA VAL A 62 -5.79 -15.44 -1.45
C VAL A 62 -6.20 -14.02 -1.07
N THR A 63 -7.50 -13.72 -1.01
CA THR A 63 -8.01 -12.42 -0.57
C THR A 63 -7.50 -12.05 0.81
N PHE A 64 -7.56 -12.98 1.77
CA PHE A 64 -7.06 -12.75 3.12
C PHE A 64 -5.55 -12.43 3.13
N ARG A 65 -4.75 -13.14 2.32
CA ARG A 65 -3.31 -12.88 2.19
C ARG A 65 -3.03 -11.48 1.65
N PHE A 66 -3.77 -11.02 0.65
CA PHE A 66 -3.62 -9.65 0.13
C PHE A 66 -4.03 -8.60 1.16
N ALA A 67 -5.08 -8.84 1.95
CA ALA A 67 -5.48 -7.94 3.04
C ALA A 67 -4.38 -7.84 4.11
N GLN A 68 -3.77 -8.98 4.50
CA GLN A 68 -2.65 -8.98 5.44
C GLN A 68 -1.45 -8.18 4.92
N LEU A 69 -1.10 -8.35 3.63
CA LEU A 69 -0.02 -7.59 3.00
C LEU A 69 -0.32 -6.09 2.97
N TYR A 70 -1.56 -5.70 2.69
CA TYR A 70 -1.99 -4.31 2.69
C TYR A 70 -1.85 -3.67 4.07
N PHE A 71 -2.39 -4.29 5.12
CA PHE A 71 -2.30 -3.75 6.48
C PHE A 71 -0.86 -3.77 7.01
N GLY A 72 -0.07 -4.80 6.69
CA GLY A 72 1.35 -4.83 7.04
C GLY A 72 2.16 -3.71 6.37
N ALA A 73 1.86 -3.39 5.10
CA ALA A 73 2.48 -2.26 4.41
C ALA A 73 2.07 -0.90 5.02
N MET A 74 0.81 -0.77 5.43
CA MET A 74 0.32 0.44 6.10
C MET A 74 1.01 0.67 7.45
N GLU A 75 1.14 -0.37 8.27
CA GLU A 75 1.88 -0.29 9.53
C GLU A 75 3.36 0.05 9.31
N MET A 76 3.98 -0.50 8.27
CA MET A 76 5.36 -0.17 7.93
C MET A 76 5.51 1.29 7.53
N SER A 77 4.58 1.82 6.72
CA SER A 77 4.56 3.24 6.35
C SER A 77 4.46 4.15 7.57
N ASP A 78 3.53 3.86 8.50
CA ASP A 78 3.37 4.63 9.73
C ASP A 78 4.64 4.61 10.62
N ARG A 79 5.34 3.47 10.67
CA ARG A 79 6.63 3.39 11.38
C ARG A 79 7.72 4.24 10.71
N VAL A 80 7.75 4.27 9.38
CA VAL A 80 8.69 5.12 8.62
C VAL A 80 8.41 6.59 8.90
N ASP A 81 7.14 7.01 8.83
CA ASP A 81 6.74 8.40 9.12
C ASP A 81 7.13 8.81 10.54
N LYS A 82 6.87 7.96 11.53
CA LYS A 82 7.30 8.20 12.93
C LYS A 82 8.80 8.32 13.07
N THR A 83 9.56 7.50 12.35
CA THR A 83 11.03 7.54 12.35
C THR A 83 11.53 8.84 11.74
N LEU A 84 10.96 9.28 10.62
CA LEU A 84 11.29 10.56 9.98
C LEU A 84 10.96 11.75 10.88
N SER A 85 9.77 11.79 11.49
CA SER A 85 9.42 12.85 12.43
C SER A 85 10.33 12.88 13.68
N GLY A 86 10.82 11.71 14.12
CA GLY A 86 11.81 11.63 15.19
C GLY A 86 13.17 12.21 14.78
N LEU A 87 13.59 11.94 13.54
CA LEU A 87 14.81 12.50 12.95
C LEU A 87 14.71 14.02 12.81
N GLU A 88 13.60 14.54 12.28
CA GLU A 88 13.34 15.98 12.14
C GLU A 88 13.48 16.71 13.47
N LYS A 89 12.80 16.22 14.53
CA LYS A 89 12.90 16.81 15.88
C LYS A 89 14.32 16.79 16.44
N SER A 90 15.09 15.76 16.11
CA SER A 90 16.48 15.65 16.55
C SER A 90 17.38 16.66 15.84
N LEU A 91 17.15 16.88 14.53
CA LEU A 91 17.84 17.90 13.74
C LEU A 91 17.50 19.32 14.23
N ASP A 92 16.22 19.61 14.46
CA ASP A 92 15.78 20.91 14.99
C ASP A 92 16.44 21.22 16.34
N LYS A 93 16.52 20.23 17.22
CA LYS A 93 17.19 20.37 18.52
C LYS A 93 18.69 20.67 18.35
N MET A 94 19.39 19.93 17.49
CA MET A 94 20.81 20.19 17.24
C MET A 94 21.06 21.57 16.62
N LEU A 95 20.19 22.01 15.70
CA LEU A 95 20.27 23.35 15.13
C LEU A 95 20.06 24.42 16.20
N PHE A 96 19.06 24.26 17.08
CA PHE A 96 18.80 25.17 18.18
C PHE A 96 19.99 25.26 19.15
N GLU A 97 20.65 24.13 19.45
CA GLU A 97 21.85 24.09 20.30
C GLU A 97 23.09 24.71 19.65
N LEU A 98 23.18 24.72 18.32
CA LEU A 98 24.29 25.30 17.55
C LEU A 98 24.16 26.81 17.30
N THR A 99 22.95 27.37 17.40
CA THR A 99 22.73 28.83 17.42
C THR A 99 22.54 29.31 18.86
N PRO A 100 23.62 29.69 19.58
CA PRO A 100 23.45 30.41 20.83
C PRO A 100 22.73 31.72 20.51
N ASP A 101 21.75 32.04 21.35
CA ASP A 101 20.96 33.27 21.35
C ASP A 101 21.84 34.46 20.91
N SER A 102 21.51 35.06 19.75
CA SER A 102 21.98 36.39 19.37
C SER A 102 21.34 37.39 20.34
N GLY A 103 21.81 37.35 21.58
CA GLY A 103 21.33 38.12 22.71
C GLY A 103 21.47 39.61 22.45
N ASN A 104 20.33 40.24 22.18
CA ASN A 104 19.89 41.56 22.64
C ASN A 104 20.97 42.64 22.92
N PRO A 105 21.20 43.61 22.01
CA PRO A 105 22.02 44.78 22.29
C PRO A 105 21.20 45.87 22.98
N ALA A 106 20.82 45.69 24.24
CA ALA A 106 20.17 46.76 25.01
C ALA A 106 20.43 46.66 26.52
N ARG A 107 21.69 46.86 26.91
CA ARG A 107 22.03 47.37 28.25
C ARG A 107 23.28 48.24 28.13
N VAL A 108 23.06 49.55 28.13
CA VAL A 108 24.08 50.58 28.33
C VAL A 108 23.47 51.57 29.35
N PRO A 109 24.22 51.99 30.38
CA PRO A 109 23.69 52.65 31.58
C PRO A 109 23.12 54.05 31.33
#